data_AF-A0A924X7N9-F1
#
_entry.id   AF-A0A924X7N9-F1
#
_cell.length_a   1.000
_cell.length_b   1.000
_cell.length_c   1.000
_cell.angle_alpha   90.00
_cell.angle_beta   90.00
_cell.angle_gamma   90.00
#
_symmetry.space_group_name_H-M   'P 1'
#
loop_
_entity.id
_entity.type
_entity.pdbx_description
1 polymer ?
#
loop_
_entity_poly.entity_id
_entity_poly.type
_entity_poly.pdbx_seq_one_letter_code
_entity_poly.pdbx_strand_id
1 'polypeptide(L)'
;GCWEQYASDVALVRAYRELSGVFEESVAIVNLARSGDAHAVAALRTNAEYLALGLVNVIAALNPQAIIFGEPIASAWDLVADIVVAELGKRVPPYCLKGLRLLPSRLGADCALLGAAAFALDHFFSRFDHTTGDSPPNRVAIRMYA
;
A
#
# COMPACT_ATOMS: atom_id res chain seq x y z
N GLY A 1 -13.60 12.14 -11.65
CA GLY A 1 -13.19 12.59 -10.30
C GLY A 1 -11.74 12.23 -10.06
N CYS A 2 -11.20 12.52 -8.88
CA CYS A 2 -9.86 12.09 -8.47
C CYS A 2 -9.78 10.56 -8.35
N TRP A 3 -8.63 9.96 -8.62
CA TRP A 3 -8.44 8.50 -8.54
C TRP A 3 -8.81 7.93 -7.16
N GLU A 4 -8.44 8.65 -6.10
CA GLU A 4 -8.75 8.32 -4.70
C GLU A 4 -10.26 8.21 -4.42
N GLN A 5 -11.11 8.89 -5.18
CA GLN A 5 -12.57 8.77 -5.04
C GLN A 5 -13.09 7.38 -5.40
N TYR A 6 -12.28 6.57 -6.11
CA TYR A 6 -12.66 5.24 -6.62
C TYR A 6 -11.82 4.09 -6.04
N ALA A 7 -10.59 4.36 -5.63
CA ALA A 7 -9.61 3.35 -5.19
C ALA A 7 -9.12 3.54 -3.73
N SER A 8 -9.93 4.20 -2.90
CA SER A 8 -9.67 4.37 -1.45
C SER A 8 -10.49 3.40 -0.59
N ASP A 9 -10.19 3.37 0.70
CA ASP A 9 -11.02 2.75 1.74
C ASP A 9 -12.43 3.38 1.78
N VAL A 10 -12.55 4.70 1.66
CA VAL A 10 -13.83 5.42 1.57
C VAL A 10 -14.61 4.97 0.33
N ALA A 11 -13.92 4.75 -0.79
CA ALA A 11 -14.54 4.23 -2.00
C ALA A 11 -15.04 2.79 -1.83
N LEU A 12 -14.29 1.94 -1.12
CA LEU A 12 -14.71 0.57 -0.78
C LEU A 12 -15.97 0.58 0.09
N VAL A 13 -15.98 1.37 1.16
CA VAL A 13 -17.13 1.51 2.08
C VAL A 13 -18.36 2.03 1.33
N ARG A 14 -18.18 3.04 0.47
CA ARG A 14 -19.27 3.57 -0.36
C ARG A 14 -19.83 2.50 -1.30
N ALA A 15 -18.98 1.80 -2.04
CA ALA A 15 -19.40 0.77 -2.97
C ALA A 15 -20.14 -0.37 -2.27
N TYR A 16 -19.63 -0.82 -1.12
CA TYR A 16 -20.30 -1.86 -0.33
C TYR A 16 -21.67 -1.39 0.18
N ARG A 17 -21.78 -0.14 0.65
CA ARG A 17 -23.05 0.43 1.11
C ARG A 17 -24.08 0.57 -0.01
N GLU A 18 -23.64 0.97 -1.21
CA GLU A 18 -24.50 1.06 -2.38
C GLU A 18 -25.04 -0.32 -2.81
N LEU A 19 -24.25 -1.37 -2.64
CA LEU A 19 -24.63 -2.75 -3.01
C LEU A 19 -25.47 -3.45 -1.94
N SER A 20 -25.11 -3.31 -0.66
CA SER A 20 -25.73 -4.04 0.46
C SER A 20 -26.82 -3.25 1.20
N GLY A 21 -26.83 -1.91 1.07
CA GLY A 21 -27.65 -1.01 1.88
C GLY A 21 -27.13 -0.79 3.31
N VAL A 22 -26.02 -1.44 3.70
CA VAL A 22 -25.48 -1.42 5.06
C VAL A 22 -24.15 -0.67 5.10
N PHE A 23 -23.91 0.07 6.18
CA PHE A 23 -22.61 0.67 6.44
C PHE A 23 -21.73 -0.31 7.21
N GLU A 24 -20.52 -0.55 6.70
CA GLU A 24 -19.47 -1.31 7.37
C GLU A 24 -18.13 -0.62 7.14
N GLU A 25 -17.22 -0.73 8.11
CA GLU A 25 -15.86 -0.24 7.96
C GLU A 25 -15.07 -1.08 6.97
N SER A 26 -14.04 -0.49 6.33
CA SER A 26 -13.28 -1.15 5.26
C SER A 26 -12.68 -2.50 5.68
N VAL A 27 -12.15 -2.60 6.90
CA VAL A 27 -11.62 -3.85 7.47
C VAL A 27 -12.73 -4.91 7.64
N ALA A 28 -13.92 -4.51 8.08
CA ALA A 28 -15.05 -5.42 8.21
C ALA A 28 -15.52 -5.94 6.84
N ILE A 29 -15.54 -5.07 5.83
CA ILE A 29 -15.87 -5.44 4.44
C ILE A 29 -14.87 -6.49 3.91
N VAL A 30 -13.58 -6.34 4.19
CA VAL A 30 -12.58 -7.38 3.81
C VAL A 30 -12.90 -8.72 4.47
N ASN A 31 -13.24 -8.72 5.76
CA ASN A 31 -13.61 -9.96 6.48
C ASN A 31 -14.92 -10.59 5.94
N LEU A 32 -15.89 -9.76 5.56
CA LEU A 32 -17.13 -10.21 4.93
C LEU A 32 -16.85 -10.86 3.56
N ALA A 33 -15.97 -10.25 2.75
CA ALA A 33 -15.57 -10.83 1.48
C ALA A 33 -14.86 -12.18 1.67
N ARG A 34 -14.00 -12.31 2.69
CA ARG A 34 -13.37 -13.60 3.06
C ARG A 34 -14.40 -14.65 3.50
N SER A 35 -15.50 -14.20 4.10
CA SER A 35 -16.61 -15.05 4.52
C SER A 35 -17.59 -15.38 3.39
N GLY A 36 -17.35 -14.87 2.17
CA GLY A 36 -18.14 -15.15 0.98
C GLY A 36 -19.31 -14.19 0.76
N ASP A 37 -19.36 -13.05 1.44
CA ASP A 37 -20.38 -12.03 1.15
C ASP A 37 -20.24 -11.49 -0.28
N ALA A 38 -21.30 -11.65 -1.07
CA ALA A 38 -21.27 -11.32 -2.49
C ALA A 38 -21.12 -9.81 -2.75
N HIS A 39 -21.71 -8.96 -1.90
CA HIS A 39 -21.61 -7.49 -2.04
C HIS A 39 -20.21 -7.01 -1.69
N ALA A 40 -19.59 -7.59 -0.65
CA ALA A 40 -18.22 -7.27 -0.24
C ALA A 40 -17.21 -7.69 -1.31
N VAL A 41 -17.37 -8.90 -1.88
CA VAL A 41 -16.53 -9.37 -3.00
C VAL A 41 -16.69 -8.45 -4.22
N ALA A 42 -17.91 -8.04 -4.56
CA ALA A 42 -18.16 -7.14 -5.68
C ALA A 42 -17.57 -5.74 -5.44
N ALA A 43 -17.68 -5.21 -4.21
CA ALA A 43 -17.11 -3.92 -3.84
C ALA A 43 -15.57 -3.94 -3.92
N LEU A 44 -14.92 -5.00 -3.41
CA LEU A 44 -13.46 -5.19 -3.50
C LEU A 44 -12.99 -5.32 -4.95
N ARG A 45 -13.69 -6.09 -5.78
CA ARG A 45 -13.39 -6.22 -7.21
C ARG A 45 -13.41 -4.86 -7.90
N THR A 46 -14.48 -4.08 -7.69
CA THR A 46 -14.63 -2.75 -8.26
C THR A 46 -13.48 -1.84 -7.82
N ASN A 47 -13.14 -1.85 -6.52
CA ASN A 47 -12.04 -1.07 -5.98
C ASN A 47 -10.69 -1.47 -6.62
N ALA A 48 -10.43 -2.77 -6.75
CA ALA A 48 -9.21 -3.31 -7.36
C ALA A 48 -9.06 -2.95 -8.85
N GLU A 49 -10.16 -2.93 -9.61
CA GLU A 49 -10.16 -2.50 -11.02
C GLU A 49 -9.77 -1.02 -11.13
N TYR A 50 -10.35 -0.15 -10.30
CA TYR A 50 -9.98 1.26 -10.26
C TYR A 50 -8.55 1.48 -9.76
N LEU A 51 -8.09 0.70 -8.77
CA LEU A 51 -6.70 0.71 -8.31
C LEU A 51 -5.76 0.40 -9.48
N ALA A 52 -6.03 -0.67 -10.24
CA ALA A 52 -5.21 -1.02 -11.39
C ALA A 52 -5.14 0.10 -12.44
N LEU A 53 -6.25 0.78 -12.70
CA LEU A 53 -6.30 1.90 -13.65
C LEU A 53 -5.36 3.05 -13.26
N GLY A 54 -5.28 3.43 -11.98
CA GLY A 54 -4.33 4.45 -11.55
C GLY A 54 -2.89 3.95 -11.52
N LEU A 55 -2.68 2.68 -11.20
CA LEU A 55 -1.34 2.07 -11.25
C LEU A 55 -0.74 2.09 -12.65
N VAL A 56 -1.53 2.01 -13.72
CA VAL A 56 -1.04 2.20 -15.10
C VAL A 56 -0.26 3.51 -15.22
N ASN A 57 -0.80 4.60 -14.67
CA ASN A 57 -0.16 5.91 -14.73
C ASN A 57 1.09 5.98 -13.85
N VAL A 58 1.04 5.39 -12.65
CA VAL A 58 2.20 5.31 -11.74
C VAL A 58 3.35 4.55 -12.39
N ILE A 59 3.06 3.40 -13.01
CA ILE A 59 4.05 2.57 -13.70
C ILE A 59 4.63 3.31 -14.89
N ALA A 60 3.77 3.95 -15.71
CA ALA A 60 4.22 4.70 -16.88
C ALA A 60 5.11 5.89 -16.50
N ALA A 61 4.80 6.57 -15.39
CA ALA A 61 5.54 7.76 -14.96
C ALA A 61 6.86 7.43 -14.26
N LEU A 62 6.88 6.39 -13.42
CA LEU A 62 8.00 6.12 -12.51
C LEU A 62 8.83 4.89 -12.87
N ASN A 63 8.29 3.99 -13.71
CA ASN A 63 8.88 2.68 -14.01
C ASN A 63 9.47 1.97 -12.76
N PRO A 64 8.68 1.79 -11.69
CA PRO A 64 9.21 1.35 -10.42
C PRO A 64 9.57 -0.14 -10.43
N GLN A 65 10.55 -0.54 -9.60
CA GLN A 65 10.87 -1.95 -9.38
C GLN A 65 9.87 -2.64 -8.43
N ALA A 66 9.18 -1.88 -7.59
CA ALA A 66 8.20 -2.40 -6.65
C ALA A 66 7.13 -1.36 -6.33
N ILE A 67 5.90 -1.84 -6.10
CA ILE A 67 4.78 -1.06 -5.56
C ILE A 67 4.29 -1.83 -4.33
N ILE A 68 4.26 -1.13 -3.19
CA ILE A 68 3.86 -1.69 -1.90
C ILE A 68 2.50 -1.11 -1.53
N PHE A 69 1.55 -1.98 -1.20
CA PHE A 69 0.19 -1.60 -0.85
C PHE A 69 0.01 -1.54 0.67
N GLY A 70 -0.62 -0.48 1.17
CA GLY A 70 -1.01 -0.34 2.58
C GLY A 70 -2.36 -1.00 2.89
N GLU A 71 -2.76 -0.96 4.15
CA GLU A 71 -4.12 -1.34 4.56
C GLU A 71 -5.16 -0.33 4.02
N PRO A 72 -6.42 -0.74 3.78
CA PRO A 72 -6.98 -2.08 3.99
C PRO A 72 -6.73 -3.04 2.81
N ILE A 73 -6.27 -2.55 1.65
CA ILE A 73 -6.13 -3.39 0.46
C ILE A 73 -5.04 -4.46 0.62
N ALA A 74 -4.00 -4.19 1.43
CA ALA A 74 -2.96 -5.16 1.77
C ALA A 74 -3.54 -6.42 2.43
N SER A 75 -4.47 -6.27 3.38
CA SER A 75 -5.13 -7.41 4.02
C SER A 75 -6.13 -8.13 3.11
N ALA A 76 -6.51 -7.56 1.97
CA ALA A 76 -7.33 -8.21 0.95
C ALA A 76 -6.52 -8.69 -0.27
N TRP A 77 -5.19 -8.59 -0.24
CA TRP A 77 -4.36 -8.72 -1.44
C TRP A 77 -4.53 -10.06 -2.16
N ASP A 78 -4.65 -11.16 -1.43
CA ASP A 78 -4.94 -12.50 -1.97
C ASP A 78 -6.27 -12.58 -2.74
N LEU A 79 -7.25 -11.72 -2.44
CA LEU A 79 -8.53 -11.67 -3.13
C LEU A 79 -8.49 -10.78 -4.38
N VAL A 80 -7.58 -9.80 -4.43
CA VAL A 80 -7.57 -8.76 -5.48
C VAL A 80 -6.35 -8.80 -6.41
N ALA A 81 -5.27 -9.48 -6.03
CA ALA A 81 -4.00 -9.46 -6.76
C ALA A 81 -4.18 -9.85 -8.24
N ASP A 82 -4.90 -10.94 -8.50
CA ASP A 82 -5.12 -11.44 -9.86
C ASP A 82 -5.93 -10.44 -10.71
N ILE A 83 -6.88 -9.73 -10.09
CA ILE A 83 -7.67 -8.68 -10.76
C ILE A 83 -6.74 -7.54 -11.15
N VAL A 84 -5.90 -7.07 -10.23
CA VAL A 84 -4.95 -5.98 -10.48
C VAL A 84 -3.97 -6.37 -11.59
N VAL A 85 -3.39 -7.56 -11.52
CA VAL A 85 -2.44 -8.07 -12.54
C VAL A 85 -3.11 -8.20 -13.90
N ALA A 86 -4.33 -8.74 -13.96
CA ALA A 86 -5.09 -8.85 -15.21
C ALA A 86 -5.40 -7.49 -15.82
N GLU A 87 -5.82 -6.51 -15.02
CA GLU A 87 -6.13 -5.16 -15.50
C GLU A 87 -4.87 -4.40 -15.96
N LEU A 88 -3.74 -4.59 -15.28
CA LEU A 88 -2.44 -4.06 -15.71
C LEU A 88 -1.98 -4.69 -17.03
N GLY A 89 -2.10 -6.01 -17.19
CA GLY A 89 -1.71 -6.72 -18.41
C GLY A 89 -2.47 -6.27 -19.66
N LYS A 90 -3.69 -5.73 -19.50
CA LYS A 90 -4.49 -5.17 -20.59
C LYS A 90 -4.00 -3.80 -21.08
N ARG A 91 -3.24 -3.07 -20.27
CA ARG A 91 -2.99 -1.62 -20.48
C ARG A 91 -1.53 -1.23 -20.43
N VAL A 92 -0.69 -1.98 -19.72
CA VAL A 92 0.73 -1.69 -19.55
C VAL A 92 1.54 -2.56 -20.51
N PRO A 93 2.49 -1.98 -21.27
CA PRO A 93 3.41 -2.76 -22.09
C PRO A 93 4.16 -3.82 -21.28
N PRO A 94 4.32 -5.06 -21.79
CA PRO A 94 4.94 -6.15 -21.04
C PRO A 94 6.34 -5.86 -20.49
N TYR A 95 7.11 -5.01 -21.17
CA TYR A 95 8.46 -4.64 -20.71
C TYR A 95 8.46 -3.77 -19.44
N CYS A 96 7.42 -2.97 -19.20
CA CYS A 96 7.27 -2.21 -17.95
C CYS A 96 6.81 -3.10 -16.79
N LEU A 97 6.11 -4.21 -17.09
CA LEU A 97 5.70 -5.18 -16.08
C LEU A 97 6.82 -6.17 -15.73
N LYS A 98 7.83 -6.30 -16.60
CA LYS A 98 8.94 -7.23 -16.40
C LYS A 98 9.75 -6.84 -15.18
N GLY A 99 9.69 -7.66 -14.13
CA GLY A 99 10.43 -7.45 -12.88
C GLY A 99 9.74 -6.50 -11.89
N LEU A 100 8.58 -5.95 -12.25
CA LEU A 100 7.75 -5.18 -11.31
C LEU A 100 7.20 -6.12 -10.22
N ARG A 101 7.41 -5.75 -8.96
CA ARG A 101 6.87 -6.47 -7.80
C ARG A 101 5.69 -5.73 -7.20
N LEU A 102 4.54 -6.40 -7.10
CA LEU A 102 3.35 -5.90 -6.42
C LEU A 102 3.22 -6.60 -5.08
N LEU A 103 3.39 -5.87 -3.98
CA LEU A 103 3.57 -6.47 -2.65
C LEU A 103 2.61 -5.86 -1.63
N PRO A 104 1.88 -6.67 -0.85
CA PRO A 104 1.19 -6.14 0.33
C PRO A 104 2.20 -5.77 1.40
N SER A 105 1.98 -4.65 2.09
CA SER A 105 2.76 -4.26 3.26
C SER A 105 2.60 -5.29 4.37
N ARG A 106 3.68 -5.50 5.14
CA ARG A 106 3.69 -6.37 6.32
C ARG A 106 3.73 -5.60 7.64
N LEU A 107 3.70 -4.27 7.57
CA LEU A 107 3.85 -3.41 8.75
C LEU A 107 2.53 -3.21 9.52
N GLY A 108 1.40 -3.61 8.94
CA GLY A 108 0.09 -3.53 9.59
C GLY A 108 -0.28 -2.11 10.04
N ALA A 109 -1.05 -2.04 11.14
CA ALA A 109 -1.56 -0.79 11.70
C ALA A 109 -0.44 0.16 12.20
N ASP A 110 0.71 -0.38 12.58
CA ASP A 110 1.83 0.40 13.12
C ASP A 110 2.70 1.04 12.03
N CYS A 111 2.36 0.88 10.75
CA CYS A 111 3.19 1.35 9.63
C CYS A 111 3.53 2.86 9.71
N ALA A 112 2.57 3.69 10.11
CA ALA A 112 2.79 5.13 10.28
C ALA A 112 3.75 5.43 11.44
N LEU A 113 3.59 4.74 12.57
CA LEU A 113 4.45 4.90 13.74
C LEU A 113 5.87 4.43 13.45
N LEU A 114 6.02 3.28 12.81
CA LEU A 114 7.31 2.73 12.39
C LEU A 114 7.99 3.65 11.37
N GLY A 115 7.23 4.22 10.43
CA GLY A 115 7.73 5.22 9.49
C GLY A 115 8.25 6.48 10.19
N ALA A 116 7.51 7.00 11.18
CA ALA A 116 7.93 8.15 11.97
C ALA A 116 9.19 7.86 12.80
N ALA A 117 9.27 6.68 13.43
CA ALA A 117 10.46 6.25 14.15
C ALA A 117 11.67 6.10 13.22
N ALA A 118 11.49 5.46 12.07
CA ALA A 118 12.54 5.31 11.06
C ALA A 118 13.04 6.67 10.55
N PHE A 119 12.12 7.62 10.32
CA PHE A 119 12.46 8.98 9.92
C PHE A 119 13.26 9.73 10.99
N ALA A 120 12.87 9.62 12.26
CA ALA A 120 13.61 10.23 13.37
C ALA A 120 15.03 9.63 13.52
N LEU A 121 15.15 8.30 13.37
CA LEU A 121 16.43 7.60 13.42
C LEU A 121 17.33 7.97 12.23
N ASP A 122 16.78 7.99 11.01
CA ASP A 122 17.51 8.42 9.82
C ASP A 122 18.04 9.84 9.98
N HIS A 123 17.20 10.79 10.41
CA HIS A 123 17.64 12.17 10.64
C HIS A 123 18.74 12.28 11.70
N PHE A 124 18.70 11.43 12.73
CA PHE A 124 19.72 11.39 13.78
C PHE A 124 21.04 10.83 13.25
N PHE A 125 21.01 9.71 12.51
CA PHE A 125 22.20 8.99 12.08
C PHE A 125 22.82 9.55 10.78
N SER A 126 22.01 10.08 9.86
CA SER A 126 22.47 10.63 8.58
C SER A 126 23.15 12.00 8.73
N ARG A 127 23.08 12.62 9.92
CA ARG A 127 23.85 13.83 10.26
C ARG A 127 25.33 13.59 10.58
N PHE A 128 25.77 12.35 10.73
CA PHE A 128 27.16 12.04 11.07
C PHE A 128 28.09 11.87 9.85
N ASP A 129 27.56 11.85 8.62
CA ASP A 129 28.35 11.56 7.41
C ASP A 129 28.81 12.79 6.60
N HIS A 130 28.63 14.01 7.12
CA HIS A 130 29.13 15.23 6.48
C HIS A 130 29.87 16.16 7.46
N THR A 131 31.02 15.72 7.97
CA THR A 131 32.09 16.65 8.37
C THR A 131 33.41 16.23 7.76
N THR A 132 33.79 16.96 6.72
CA THR A 132 35.16 17.39 6.42
C THR A 132 35.92 17.65 7.74
N GLY A 133 37.19 17.26 7.76
CA GLY A 133 38.00 17.03 8.97
C GLY A 133 37.96 18.05 10.13
N ASP A 134 38.41 17.53 11.28
CA ASP A 134 38.63 18.18 12.59
C ASP A 134 37.44 18.27 13.58
N SER A 135 36.96 17.11 14.05
CA SER A 135 36.45 16.95 15.44
C SER A 135 36.39 15.47 15.87
N PRO A 136 36.62 15.12 17.15
CA PRO A 136 36.65 13.72 17.58
C PRO A 136 35.22 13.11 17.58
N PRO A 137 35.07 11.82 17.23
CA PRO A 137 33.76 11.20 17.09
C PRO A 137 33.13 10.98 18.48
N ASN A 138 32.04 11.69 18.76
CA ASN A 138 31.17 11.39 19.90
C ASN A 138 30.51 10.02 19.66
N ARG A 139 31.02 8.99 20.36
CA ARG A 139 30.50 7.62 20.31
C ARG A 139 29.14 7.53 21.01
N VAL A 140 28.09 7.17 20.29
CA VAL A 140 26.83 6.70 20.91
C VAL A 140 26.99 5.22 21.22
N ALA A 141 27.17 4.88 22.49
CA ALA A 141 27.13 3.51 22.97
C ALA A 141 25.68 3.16 23.34
N ILE A 142 25.00 2.36 22.52
CA ILE A 142 23.70 1.78 22.89
C ILE A 142 23.99 0.61 23.83
N ARG A 143 23.79 0.81 25.14
CA ARG A 143 23.71 -0.30 26.09
C ARG A 143 22.36 -0.97 25.93
N MET A 144 22.33 -2.14 25.29
CA MET A 144 21.22 -3.06 25.41
C MET A 144 21.23 -3.65 26.82
N TYR A 145 20.20 -3.38 27.61
CA TYR A 145 19.92 -4.13 28.82
C TYR A 145 19.09 -5.36 28.41
N ALA A 146 19.67 -6.55 28.64
CA ALA A 146 18.96 -7.82 28.63
C ALA A 146 18.44 -8.12 30.05
#